data_AF-A0A2V8UUZ9-F1
#
_entry.id   AF-A0A2V8UUZ9-F1
#
_cell.length_a   1.000
_cell.length_b   1.000
_cell.length_c   1.000
_cell.angle_alpha   90.00
_cell.angle_beta   90.00
_cell.angle_gamma   90.00
#
_symmetry.space_group_name_H-M   'P 1'
#
loop_
_entity.id
_entity.type
_entity.pdbx_description
1 polymer ?
#
loop_
_entity_poly.entity_id
_entity_poly.type
_entity_poly.pdbx_seq_one_letter_code
_entity_poly.pdbx_strand_id
1 'polypeptide(L)'
;MVLLSDALWRRRFGADPNLVGRKLPINGRSFQVVGILPPGFQFPADCDIWAPLAFANADLAPDHRGSHGLEVLARIKPELSLAQARADMKGAAQRMMELHPDYPYKQFEFTWIVTPLLEEMVGDLQTALWILMGAVGLVLLIACANVANLLLARSSAREREIAIRTALGAERRRLVRQLLTKSVALALAGGVAGLVIALWGVRVLTTIAAASFPRLAGAHLDGWVLAFTTLISIGTGVLFGMAPSLQISRVSHESLKEGGRGSTAGRSSLALRRSLVVAEIALSLVLLAGAGLLLKSFLRLMQVDPGFRPENVLTMRIWLPDARYPKPEQLREFFRQAVDRVSKLPGVVATGIVYGLPLAGQGSSGTVTVVDTRAVRLQDTTPEADWKPTSPGYFATLRIPLMRGRYFDARDNESAAPVAIIDETMAKTYWPNEDPVGKPIKRGGRESKSPWMTVVGVVRHVRYRTLEAQSRVTLYWPHAQNPWGTMSLALRTTVIPTRSPLPCSARFWRSIQTSRSIRSSRCRRSWRIRSHADAWPCCC
;
A
#
# COMPACT_ATOMS: atom_id res chain seq x y z
N MET A 1 -6.08 18.90 -24.56
CA MET A 1 -5.68 17.59 -25.12
C MET A 1 -5.69 16.54 -24.02
N VAL A 2 -5.87 15.25 -24.34
CA VAL A 2 -5.79 14.12 -23.40
C VAL A 2 -5.21 12.86 -24.04
N LEU A 3 -4.59 12.01 -23.22
CA LEU A 3 -4.24 10.62 -23.55
C LEU A 3 -5.22 9.68 -22.85
N LEU A 4 -5.55 8.55 -23.49
CA LEU A 4 -6.44 7.53 -22.93
C LEU A 4 -5.68 6.22 -22.69
N SER A 5 -6.09 5.45 -21.69
CA SER A 5 -5.62 4.07 -21.50
C SER A 5 -6.15 3.16 -22.62
N ASP A 6 -5.37 2.16 -23.03
CA ASP A 6 -5.83 1.10 -23.94
C ASP A 6 -7.10 0.41 -23.40
N ALA A 7 -7.17 0.20 -22.08
CA ALA A 7 -8.33 -0.41 -21.43
C ALA A 7 -9.61 0.43 -21.58
N LEU A 8 -9.54 1.76 -21.42
CA LEU A 8 -10.67 2.65 -21.62
C LEU A 8 -11.09 2.68 -23.10
N TRP A 9 -10.11 2.78 -24.00
CA TRP A 9 -10.32 2.78 -25.44
C TRP A 9 -11.08 1.54 -25.92
N ARG A 10 -10.66 0.34 -25.52
CA ARG A 10 -11.36 -0.91 -25.84
C ARG A 10 -12.75 -0.98 -25.22
N ARG A 11 -12.86 -0.71 -23.92
CA ARG A 11 -14.11 -0.90 -23.14
C ARG A 11 -15.22 0.06 -23.54
N ARG A 12 -14.88 1.30 -23.91
CA ARG A 12 -15.86 2.38 -24.13
C ARG A 12 -15.98 2.83 -25.57
N PHE A 13 -14.91 2.68 -26.34
CA PHE A 13 -14.85 3.18 -27.72
C PHE A 13 -14.64 2.04 -28.73
N GLY A 14 -14.74 0.78 -28.30
CA GLY A 14 -14.69 -0.38 -29.20
C GLY A 14 -13.38 -0.54 -29.95
N ALA A 15 -12.28 0.01 -29.41
CA ALA A 15 -10.99 0.08 -30.09
C ALA A 15 -11.03 0.84 -31.45
N ASP A 16 -11.86 1.89 -31.58
CA ASP A 16 -11.93 2.72 -32.79
C ASP A 16 -10.57 3.42 -33.06
N PRO A 17 -9.86 3.09 -34.17
CA PRO A 17 -8.59 3.72 -34.50
C PRO A 17 -8.75 5.21 -34.86
N ASN A 18 -9.96 5.66 -35.20
CA ASN A 18 -10.25 7.05 -35.56
C ASN A 18 -10.57 7.92 -34.34
N LEU A 19 -10.36 7.42 -33.11
CA LEU A 19 -10.60 8.20 -31.90
C LEU A 19 -9.56 9.31 -31.73
N VAL A 20 -8.32 9.09 -32.17
CA VAL A 20 -7.27 10.11 -32.13
C VAL A 20 -7.66 11.28 -33.04
N GLY A 21 -7.52 12.50 -32.52
CA GLY A 21 -7.97 13.74 -33.16
C GLY A 21 -9.40 14.15 -32.83
N ARG A 22 -10.25 13.24 -32.31
CA ARG A 22 -11.63 13.57 -31.91
C ARG A 22 -11.68 14.29 -30.56
N LYS A 23 -12.74 15.07 -30.37
CA LYS A 23 -13.02 15.77 -29.11
C LYS A 23 -13.96 14.93 -28.23
N LEU A 24 -13.59 14.77 -26.96
CA LEU A 24 -14.40 14.12 -25.94
C LEU A 24 -14.80 15.12 -24.85
N PRO A 25 -16.08 15.14 -24.43
CA PRO A 25 -16.49 15.90 -23.26
C PRO A 25 -16.02 15.19 -21.99
N ILE A 26 -15.09 15.80 -21.29
CA ILE A 26 -14.59 15.33 -19.99
C ILE A 26 -14.87 16.46 -19.00
N ASN A 27 -15.67 16.17 -17.97
CA ASN A 27 -15.93 17.12 -16.89
C ASN A 27 -16.48 18.47 -17.37
N GLY A 28 -17.35 18.44 -18.39
CA GLY A 28 -17.96 19.63 -18.98
C GLY A 28 -17.02 20.46 -19.88
N ARG A 29 -15.77 20.03 -20.07
CA ARG A 29 -14.82 20.64 -21.00
C ARG A 29 -14.53 19.70 -22.16
N SER A 30 -14.32 20.25 -23.35
CA SER A 30 -14.00 19.47 -24.54
C SER A 30 -12.49 19.28 -24.67
N PHE A 31 -12.03 18.03 -24.61
CA PHE A 31 -10.61 17.69 -24.81
C PHE A 31 -10.42 16.87 -26.09
N GLN A 32 -9.44 17.27 -26.90
CA GLN A 32 -9.01 16.46 -28.04
C GLN A 32 -8.17 15.27 -27.57
N VAL A 33 -8.50 14.07 -28.04
CA VAL A 33 -7.69 12.86 -27.83
C VAL A 33 -6.46 12.96 -28.73
N VAL A 34 -5.27 12.97 -28.14
CA VAL A 34 -4.00 13.07 -28.89
C VAL A 34 -3.25 11.75 -28.98
N GLY A 35 -3.68 10.73 -28.23
CA GLY A 35 -3.06 9.42 -28.27
C GLY A 35 -3.71 8.42 -27.32
N ILE A 36 -3.37 7.16 -27.53
CA ILE A 36 -3.75 6.03 -26.69
C ILE A 36 -2.45 5.42 -26.15
N LEU A 37 -2.38 5.22 -24.85
CA LEU A 37 -1.22 4.64 -24.19
C LEU A 37 -1.13 3.13 -24.47
N PRO A 38 0.09 2.56 -24.48
CA PRO A 38 0.27 1.14 -24.78
C PRO A 38 -0.44 0.24 -23.76
N PRO A 39 -0.80 -1.00 -24.15
CA PRO A 39 -1.38 -1.99 -23.26
C PRO A 39 -0.51 -2.18 -22.01
N GLY A 40 -1.14 -2.29 -20.84
CA GLY A 40 -0.45 -2.49 -19.56
C GLY A 40 0.17 -1.25 -18.93
N PHE A 41 0.20 -0.10 -19.60
CA PHE A 41 0.62 1.16 -18.97
C PHE A 41 -0.38 1.57 -17.88
N GLN A 42 0.06 1.54 -16.63
CA GLN A 42 -0.74 1.91 -15.46
C GLN A 42 0.10 2.76 -14.51
N PHE A 43 0.19 4.05 -14.80
CA PHE A 43 0.84 5.00 -13.92
C PHE A 43 0.20 6.41 -14.01
N PRO A 44 -0.31 6.97 -12.90
CA PRO A 44 -0.55 6.33 -11.61
C PRO A 44 -1.50 5.13 -11.70
N ALA A 45 -1.54 4.29 -10.66
CA ALA A 45 -2.46 3.15 -10.62
C ALA A 45 -3.91 3.61 -10.80
N ASP A 46 -4.72 2.79 -11.47
CA ASP A 46 -6.15 3.05 -11.72
C ASP A 46 -6.47 4.34 -12.52
N CYS A 47 -5.51 4.87 -13.29
CA CYS A 47 -5.72 6.00 -14.19
C CYS A 47 -6.15 5.54 -15.60
N ASP A 48 -7.20 6.18 -16.14
CA ASP A 48 -7.71 5.91 -17.49
C ASP A 48 -7.51 7.09 -18.46
N ILE A 49 -7.24 8.30 -17.94
CA ILE A 49 -7.15 9.55 -18.71
C ILE A 49 -6.04 10.43 -18.14
N TRP A 50 -5.15 10.91 -19.00
CA TRP A 50 -4.11 11.87 -18.65
C TRP A 50 -4.37 13.19 -19.37
N ALA A 51 -4.43 14.27 -18.62
CA ALA A 51 -4.59 15.63 -19.13
C ALA A 51 -3.37 16.47 -18.71
N PRO A 52 -2.96 17.45 -19.52
CA PRO A 52 -1.93 18.41 -19.11
C PRO A 52 -2.32 19.12 -17.83
N LEU A 53 -1.40 19.19 -16.88
CA LEU A 53 -1.52 20.07 -15.72
C LEU A 53 -1.22 21.50 -16.20
N ALA A 54 -2.19 22.39 -16.02
CA ALA A 54 -2.04 23.81 -16.31
C ALA A 54 -2.40 24.59 -15.05
N PHE A 55 -1.54 25.54 -14.69
CA PHE A 55 -1.76 26.44 -13.56
C PHE A 55 -2.41 27.72 -14.06
N ALA A 56 -3.45 28.19 -13.37
CA ALA A 56 -3.94 29.54 -13.51
C ALA A 56 -3.05 30.52 -12.73
N ASN A 57 -3.10 31.81 -13.06
CA ASN A 57 -2.34 32.83 -12.33
C ASN A 57 -2.68 32.85 -10.83
N ALA A 58 -3.93 32.50 -10.47
CA ALA A 58 -4.35 32.36 -9.08
C ALA A 58 -3.61 31.22 -8.35
N ASP A 59 -3.35 30.10 -9.03
CA ASP A 59 -2.62 28.95 -8.45
C ASP A 59 -1.15 29.28 -8.16
N LEU A 60 -0.60 30.27 -8.88
CA LEU A 60 0.78 30.75 -8.75
C LEU A 60 0.91 31.97 -7.82
N ALA A 61 -0.17 32.38 -7.16
CA ALA A 61 -0.15 33.53 -6.25
C ALA A 61 0.79 33.26 -5.05
N PRO A 62 1.41 34.31 -4.46
CA PRO A 62 2.34 34.16 -3.34
C PRO A 62 1.79 33.32 -2.17
N ASP A 63 0.48 33.42 -1.90
CA ASP A 63 -0.22 32.67 -0.86
C ASP A 63 -0.17 31.13 -1.03
N HIS A 64 0.09 30.65 -2.26
CA HIS A 64 0.17 29.23 -2.60
C HIS A 64 1.60 28.69 -2.66
N ARG A 65 2.65 29.52 -2.48
CA ARG A 65 4.06 29.08 -2.54
C ARG A 65 4.41 27.96 -1.54
N GLY A 66 3.71 27.89 -0.42
CA GLY A 66 3.88 26.85 0.60
C GLY A 66 3.08 25.55 0.35
N SER A 67 2.51 25.36 -0.84
CA SER A 67 1.72 24.18 -1.18
C SER A 67 2.57 23.09 -1.82
N HIS A 68 2.61 21.91 -1.19
CA HIS A 68 3.37 20.74 -1.66
C HIS A 68 2.45 19.59 -2.06
N GLY A 69 1.38 19.90 -2.78
CA GLY A 69 0.34 18.93 -3.16
C GLY A 69 0.63 18.10 -4.40
N LEU A 70 1.81 18.24 -5.02
CA LEU A 70 2.18 17.55 -6.25
C LEU A 70 3.27 16.52 -5.99
N GLU A 71 3.04 15.31 -6.47
CA GLU A 71 4.08 14.30 -6.62
C GLU A 71 4.75 14.50 -7.98
N VAL A 72 6.08 14.55 -7.98
CA VAL A 72 6.89 14.80 -9.18
C VAL A 72 7.63 13.54 -9.55
N LEU A 73 7.38 13.04 -10.75
CA LEU A 73 8.18 11.98 -11.35
C LEU A 73 9.26 12.61 -12.24
N ALA A 74 10.52 12.27 -11.97
CA ALA A 74 11.67 12.71 -12.75
C ALA A 74 12.47 11.51 -13.28
N ARG A 75 13.13 11.69 -14.43
CA ARG A 75 14.10 10.74 -14.98
C ARG A 75 15.50 11.32 -14.78
N ILE A 76 16.35 10.59 -14.04
CA ILE A 76 17.77 10.94 -13.88
C ILE A 76 18.47 10.74 -15.23
N LYS A 77 19.38 11.66 -15.60
CA LYS A 77 20.19 11.51 -16.82
C LYS A 77 21.06 10.26 -16.72
N PRO A 78 21.32 9.53 -17.82
CA PRO A 78 22.08 8.28 -17.79
C PRO A 78 23.48 8.42 -17.17
N GLU A 79 24.09 9.60 -17.27
CA GLU A 79 25.45 9.85 -16.77
C GLU A 79 25.51 10.23 -15.28
N LEU A 80 24.36 10.42 -14.62
CA LEU A 80 24.28 10.88 -13.24
C LEU A 80 23.89 9.76 -12.27
N SER A 81 24.58 9.72 -11.13
CA SER A 81 24.22 8.87 -10.00
C SER A 81 23.05 9.45 -9.20
N LEU A 82 22.36 8.59 -8.44
CA LEU A 82 21.33 9.02 -7.50
C LEU A 82 21.88 9.99 -6.43
N ALA A 83 23.12 9.79 -6.00
CA ALA A 83 23.78 10.67 -5.03
C ALA A 83 23.96 12.09 -5.60
N GLN A 84 24.39 12.21 -6.85
CA GLN A 84 24.50 13.49 -7.55
C GLN A 84 23.12 14.14 -7.73
N ALA A 85 22.10 13.38 -8.16
CA ALA A 85 20.74 13.90 -8.28
C ALA A 85 20.18 14.44 -6.94
N ARG A 86 20.48 13.76 -5.82
CA ARG A 86 20.12 14.22 -4.47
C ARG A 86 20.84 15.52 -4.10
N ALA A 87 22.13 15.64 -4.42
CA ALA A 87 22.90 16.85 -4.18
C ALA A 87 22.39 18.03 -5.02
N ASP A 88 22.12 17.81 -6.31
CA ASP A 88 21.57 18.83 -7.21
C ASP A 88 20.21 19.33 -6.74
N MET A 89 19.32 18.43 -6.31
CA MET A 89 18.00 18.80 -5.78
C MET A 89 18.10 19.58 -4.47
N LYS A 90 19.07 19.26 -3.61
CA LYS A 90 19.35 20.07 -2.41
C LYS A 90 19.83 21.48 -2.78
N GLY A 91 20.75 21.60 -3.74
CA GLY A 91 21.22 22.90 -4.23
C GLY A 91 20.12 23.72 -4.92
N ALA A 92 19.24 23.06 -5.70
CA ALA A 92 18.10 23.70 -6.32
C ALA A 92 17.07 24.20 -5.30
N ALA A 93 16.83 23.44 -4.22
CA ALA A 93 15.97 23.88 -3.11
C ALA A 93 16.57 25.10 -2.40
N GLN A 94 17.88 25.12 -2.15
CA GLN A 94 18.58 26.27 -1.56
C GLN A 94 18.46 27.52 -2.45
N ARG A 95 18.75 27.38 -3.75
CA ARG A 95 18.62 28.49 -4.71
C ARG A 95 17.19 29.01 -4.82
N MET A 96 16.19 28.13 -4.75
CA MET A 96 14.79 28.52 -4.72
C MET A 96 14.46 29.37 -3.49
N MET A 97 14.99 29.01 -2.32
CA MET A 97 14.82 29.78 -1.07
C MET A 97 15.60 31.11 -1.05
N GLU A 98 16.68 31.22 -1.83
CA GLU A 98 17.40 32.48 -2.05
C GLU A 98 16.60 33.43 -2.96
N LEU A 99 16.06 32.92 -4.06
CA LEU A 99 15.27 33.68 -5.03
C LEU A 99 13.88 34.07 -4.52
N HIS A 100 13.35 33.33 -3.54
CA HIS A 100 12.06 33.59 -2.91
C HIS A 100 12.22 33.77 -1.40
N PRO A 101 12.67 34.96 -0.94
CA PRO A 101 12.77 35.27 0.49
C PRO A 101 11.45 35.14 1.24
N ASP A 102 10.32 35.28 0.54
CA ASP A 102 8.94 35.12 1.01
C ASP A 102 8.53 33.64 1.18
N TYR A 103 9.40 32.68 0.84
CA TYR A 103 9.08 31.26 0.95
C TYR A 103 8.81 30.84 2.41
N PRO A 104 7.60 30.32 2.73
CA PRO A 104 7.21 30.07 4.11
C PRO A 104 8.09 29.09 4.87
N TYR A 105 8.83 28.22 4.17
CA TYR A 105 9.66 27.19 4.78
C TYR A 105 11.17 27.46 4.79
N LYS A 106 11.60 28.69 4.42
CA LYS A 106 13.03 29.04 4.31
C LYS A 106 13.83 28.73 5.57
N GLN A 107 13.23 28.92 6.73
CA GLN A 107 13.85 28.72 8.05
C GLN A 107 13.85 27.26 8.55
N PHE A 108 13.26 26.31 7.81
CA PHE A 108 13.12 24.90 8.21
C PHE A 108 13.93 23.94 7.34
N GLU A 109 15.00 24.43 6.69
CA GLU A 109 15.88 23.63 5.82
C GLU A 109 15.13 22.78 4.79
N PHE A 110 14.04 23.31 4.24
CA PHE A 110 13.21 22.58 3.29
C PHE A 110 14.04 22.07 2.10
N THR A 111 13.90 20.78 1.81
CA THR A 111 14.56 20.13 0.68
C THR A 111 13.63 19.13 0.02
N TRP A 112 13.86 18.88 -1.27
CA TRP A 112 13.16 17.82 -1.99
C TRP A 112 13.84 16.47 -1.76
N ILE A 113 13.08 15.50 -1.31
CA ILE A 113 13.56 14.13 -1.11
C ILE A 113 13.45 13.38 -2.44
N VAL A 114 14.58 12.86 -2.92
CA VAL A 114 14.63 12.05 -4.14
C VAL A 114 14.67 10.57 -3.78
N THR A 115 13.53 9.91 -3.99
CA THR A 115 13.34 8.49 -3.76
C THR A 115 13.26 7.75 -5.10
N PRO A 116 14.01 6.65 -5.31
CA PRO A 116 13.83 5.78 -6.47
C PRO A 116 12.36 5.35 -6.61
N LEU A 117 11.81 5.43 -7.82
CA LEU A 117 10.40 5.09 -8.05
C LEU A 117 10.05 3.67 -7.59
N LEU A 118 10.97 2.71 -7.76
CA LEU A 118 10.76 1.34 -7.30
C LEU A 118 10.63 1.27 -5.77
N GLU A 119 11.45 2.01 -5.03
CA GLU A 119 11.41 2.07 -3.57
C GLU A 119 10.10 2.71 -3.09
N GLU A 120 9.69 3.83 -3.70
CA GLU A 120 8.40 4.47 -3.39
C GLU A 120 7.22 3.54 -3.69
N MET A 121 7.31 2.76 -4.76
CA MET A 121 6.22 1.89 -5.18
C MET A 121 6.14 0.59 -4.38
N VAL A 122 7.26 -0.05 -4.01
CA VAL A 122 7.28 -1.39 -3.41
C VAL A 122 8.20 -1.55 -2.19
N GLY A 123 8.80 -0.49 -1.65
CA GLY A 123 9.82 -0.57 -0.59
C GLY A 123 9.42 -1.44 0.59
N ASP A 124 8.23 -1.20 1.15
CA ASP A 124 7.71 -2.00 2.28
C ASP A 124 7.41 -3.44 1.89
N LEU A 125 6.90 -3.65 0.66
CA LEU A 125 6.58 -5.00 0.16
C LEU A 125 7.85 -5.82 -0.10
N GLN A 126 8.96 -5.17 -0.49
CA GLN A 126 10.23 -5.85 -0.75
C GLN A 126 10.74 -6.57 0.49
N THR A 127 10.66 -5.92 1.65
CA THR A 127 11.06 -6.52 2.94
C THR A 127 10.20 -7.73 3.27
N ALA A 128 8.87 -7.63 3.12
CA ALA A 128 7.96 -8.75 3.34
C ALA A 128 8.24 -9.93 2.40
N LEU A 129 8.55 -9.66 1.12
CA LEU A 129 8.92 -10.68 0.14
C LEU A 129 10.26 -11.36 0.48
N TRP A 130 11.25 -10.63 1.00
CA TRP A 130 12.51 -11.22 1.47
C TRP A 130 12.31 -12.11 2.70
N ILE A 131 11.47 -11.70 3.64
CA ILE A 131 11.11 -12.52 4.81
C ILE A 131 10.41 -13.81 4.33
N LEU A 132 9.47 -13.70 3.39
CA LEU A 132 8.79 -14.85 2.80
C LEU A 132 9.78 -15.79 2.09
N MET A 133 10.71 -15.23 1.31
CA MET A 133 11.75 -16.00 0.61
C MET A 133 12.65 -16.75 1.61
N GLY A 134 13.07 -16.08 2.69
CA GLY A 134 13.82 -16.70 3.78
C GLY A 134 13.04 -17.85 4.43
N ALA A 135 11.77 -17.64 4.75
CA ALA A 135 10.90 -18.66 5.33
C ALA A 135 10.74 -19.88 4.40
N VAL A 136 10.48 -19.65 3.11
CA VAL A 136 10.40 -20.72 2.09
C VAL A 136 11.74 -21.48 1.99
N GLY A 137 12.86 -20.77 2.06
CA GLY A 137 14.20 -21.38 2.10
C GLY A 137 14.41 -22.29 3.31
N LEU A 138 14.00 -21.87 4.51
CA LEU A 138 14.07 -22.68 5.72
C LEU A 138 13.17 -23.93 5.63
N VAL A 139 11.95 -23.78 5.11
CA VAL A 139 11.03 -24.91 4.87
C VAL A 139 11.64 -25.89 3.87
N LEU A 140 12.26 -25.40 2.80
CA LEU A 140 12.97 -26.24 1.84
C LEU A 140 14.11 -26.99 2.53
N LEU A 141 14.93 -26.34 3.36
CA LEU A 141 16.01 -27.01 4.11
C LEU A 141 15.50 -28.09 5.07
N ILE A 142 14.35 -27.89 5.71
CA ILE A 142 13.67 -28.89 6.54
C ILE A 142 13.21 -30.08 5.70
N ALA A 143 12.52 -29.85 4.59
CA ALA A 143 12.08 -30.92 3.68
C ALA A 143 13.27 -31.71 3.13
N CYS A 144 14.34 -31.00 2.82
CA CYS A 144 15.62 -31.51 2.39
C CYS A 144 16.30 -32.41 3.45
N ALA A 145 16.36 -31.97 4.71
CA ALA A 145 16.86 -32.76 5.83
C ALA A 145 16.05 -34.06 6.02
N ASN A 146 14.73 -33.99 5.84
CA ASN A 146 13.84 -35.15 5.87
C ASN A 146 14.14 -36.17 4.76
N VAL A 147 14.31 -35.70 3.53
CA VAL A 147 14.71 -36.56 2.40
C VAL A 147 16.08 -37.18 2.65
N ALA A 148 17.04 -36.42 3.17
CA ALA A 148 18.36 -36.92 3.55
C ALA A 148 18.26 -38.05 4.58
N ASN A 149 17.49 -37.84 5.65
CA ASN A 149 17.25 -38.82 6.70
C ASN A 149 16.62 -40.11 6.15
N LEU A 150 15.66 -40.00 5.24
CA LEU A 150 15.04 -41.16 4.57
C LEU A 150 16.03 -41.91 3.65
N LEU A 151 16.84 -41.19 2.88
CA LEU A 151 17.84 -41.80 1.99
C LEU A 151 18.96 -42.49 2.78
N LEU A 152 19.41 -41.89 3.90
CA LEU A 152 20.37 -42.50 4.83
C LEU A 152 19.81 -43.76 5.50
N ALA A 153 18.53 -43.75 5.88
CA ALA A 153 17.88 -44.95 6.43
C ALA A 153 17.79 -46.07 5.38
N ARG A 154 17.48 -45.73 4.11
CA ARG A 154 17.43 -46.69 3.00
C ARG A 154 18.80 -47.19 2.55
N SER A 155 19.86 -46.38 2.65
CA SER A 155 21.22 -46.80 2.25
C SER A 155 21.79 -47.86 3.19
N SER A 156 21.48 -47.80 4.49
CA SER A 156 21.85 -48.84 5.45
C SER A 156 21.25 -50.21 5.09
N ALA A 157 20.01 -50.24 4.58
CA ALA A 157 19.41 -51.48 4.09
C ALA A 157 20.06 -52.02 2.78
N ARG A 158 20.75 -51.15 2.02
CA ARG A 158 21.45 -51.51 0.76
C ARG A 158 22.95 -51.76 0.93
N GLU A 159 23.44 -51.69 2.16
CA GLU A 159 24.88 -51.84 2.48
C GLU A 159 25.40 -53.22 2.03
N ARG A 160 24.59 -54.28 2.21
CA ARG A 160 24.90 -55.65 1.75
C ARG A 160 24.98 -55.77 0.22
N GLU A 161 24.06 -55.13 -0.51
CA GLU A 161 24.04 -55.11 -1.99
C GLU A 161 25.26 -54.36 -2.55
N ILE A 162 25.59 -53.22 -1.94
CA ILE A 162 26.75 -52.40 -2.33
C ILE A 162 28.04 -53.18 -2.08
N ALA A 163 28.18 -53.80 -0.90
CA ALA A 163 29.35 -54.62 -0.54
C ALA A 163 29.58 -55.76 -1.54
N ILE A 164 28.53 -56.51 -1.91
CA ILE A 164 28.59 -57.57 -2.93
C ILE A 164 29.03 -57.03 -4.28
N ARG A 165 28.48 -55.90 -4.75
CA ARG A 165 28.88 -55.29 -6.04
C ARG A 165 30.33 -54.82 -6.05
N THR A 166 30.81 -54.25 -4.94
CA THR A 166 32.22 -53.89 -4.79
C THR A 166 33.13 -55.12 -4.77
N ALA A 167 32.71 -56.23 -4.14
CA ALA A 167 33.46 -57.50 -4.13
C ALA A 167 33.53 -58.13 -5.54
N LEU A 168 32.51 -57.90 -6.37
CA LEU A 168 32.47 -58.28 -7.79
C LEU A 168 33.22 -57.31 -8.72
N GLY A 169 33.96 -56.33 -8.19
CA GLY A 169 34.82 -55.43 -8.96
C GLY A 169 34.16 -54.18 -9.52
N ALA A 170 32.97 -53.78 -9.05
CA ALA A 170 32.33 -52.55 -9.51
C ALA A 170 33.12 -51.30 -9.09
N GLU A 171 33.44 -50.45 -10.06
CA GLU A 171 34.16 -49.19 -9.84
C GLU A 171 33.33 -48.20 -9.00
N ARG A 172 33.94 -47.60 -7.97
CA ARG A 172 33.28 -46.66 -7.03
C ARG A 172 32.58 -45.51 -7.73
N ARG A 173 33.18 -44.98 -8.81
CA ARG A 173 32.59 -43.90 -9.64
C ARG A 173 31.25 -44.31 -10.25
N ARG A 174 31.09 -45.57 -10.66
CA ARG A 174 29.85 -46.11 -11.23
C ARG A 174 28.72 -46.18 -10.18
N LEU A 175 29.04 -46.57 -8.95
CA LEU A 175 28.08 -46.64 -7.84
C LEU A 175 27.62 -45.24 -7.38
N VAL A 176 28.57 -44.30 -7.23
CA VAL A 176 28.26 -42.90 -6.87
C VAL A 176 27.42 -42.23 -7.95
N ARG A 177 27.77 -42.41 -9.23
CA ARG A 177 26.98 -41.88 -10.36
C ARG A 177 25.56 -42.42 -10.34
N GLN A 178 25.37 -43.72 -10.10
CA GLN A 178 24.05 -44.34 -10.07
C GLN A 178 23.16 -43.78 -8.94
N LEU A 179 23.73 -43.57 -7.74
CA LEU A 179 23.00 -42.98 -6.61
C LEU A 179 22.63 -41.53 -6.86
N LEU A 180 23.57 -40.73 -7.38
CA LEU A 180 23.33 -39.33 -7.75
C LEU A 180 22.26 -39.21 -8.83
N THR A 181 22.31 -40.02 -9.89
CA THR A 181 21.29 -40.00 -10.95
C THR A 181 19.90 -40.32 -10.40
N LYS A 182 19.78 -41.29 -9.48
CA LYS A 182 18.48 -41.61 -8.85
C LYS A 182 17.97 -40.47 -7.97
N SER A 183 18.82 -39.84 -7.16
CA SER A 183 18.44 -38.73 -6.30
C SER A 183 18.06 -37.48 -7.11
N VAL A 184 18.85 -37.14 -8.14
CA VAL A 184 18.55 -36.01 -9.02
C VAL A 184 17.28 -36.26 -9.83
N ALA A 185 17.08 -37.47 -10.37
CA ALA A 185 15.84 -37.79 -11.10
C ALA A 185 14.60 -37.66 -10.21
N LEU A 186 14.67 -38.14 -8.95
CA LEU A 186 13.58 -37.99 -7.99
C LEU A 186 13.32 -36.52 -7.63
N ALA A 187 14.38 -35.73 -7.41
CA ALA A 187 14.28 -34.31 -7.09
C ALA A 187 13.72 -33.50 -8.26
N LEU A 188 14.08 -33.84 -9.51
CA LEU A 188 13.51 -33.24 -10.72
C LEU A 188 12.03 -33.60 -10.88
N ALA A 189 11.64 -34.86 -10.66
CA ALA A 189 10.24 -35.26 -10.68
C ALA A 189 9.41 -34.49 -9.63
N GLY A 190 9.96 -34.33 -8.42
CA GLY A 190 9.38 -33.49 -7.38
C GLY A 190 9.28 -32.01 -7.78
N GLY A 191 10.33 -31.48 -8.42
CA GLY A 191 10.33 -30.11 -8.97
C GLY A 191 9.26 -29.88 -10.03
N VAL A 192 9.10 -30.84 -10.96
CA VAL A 192 8.03 -30.80 -11.98
C VAL A 192 6.65 -30.85 -11.33
N ALA A 193 6.43 -31.77 -10.38
CA ALA A 193 5.16 -31.85 -9.64
C ALA A 193 4.87 -30.56 -8.87
N GLY A 194 5.88 -29.98 -8.21
CA GLY A 194 5.77 -28.70 -7.50
C GLY A 194 5.43 -27.55 -8.44
N LEU A 195 6.03 -27.51 -9.64
CA LEU A 195 5.72 -26.51 -10.66
C LEU A 195 4.28 -26.63 -11.18
N VAL A 196 3.80 -27.87 -11.37
CA VAL A 196 2.39 -28.10 -11.71
C VAL A 196 1.49 -27.55 -10.61
N ILE A 197 1.75 -27.86 -9.33
CA ILE A 197 0.98 -27.31 -8.21
C ILE A 197 1.05 -25.77 -8.19
N ALA A 198 2.22 -25.18 -8.46
CA ALA A 198 2.40 -23.73 -8.51
C ALA A 198 1.57 -23.08 -9.63
N LEU A 199 1.40 -23.72 -10.80
CA LEU A 199 0.54 -23.22 -11.87
C LEU A 199 -0.91 -23.04 -11.40
N TRP A 200 -1.43 -24.00 -10.62
CA TRP A 200 -2.77 -23.90 -10.03
C TRP A 200 -2.80 -22.88 -8.89
N GLY A 201 -1.81 -22.90 -8.00
CA GLY A 201 -1.72 -22.01 -6.84
C GLY A 201 -1.67 -20.54 -7.23
N VAL A 202 -0.86 -20.16 -8.22
CA VAL A 202 -0.75 -18.78 -8.71
C VAL A 202 -2.09 -18.32 -9.32
N ARG A 203 -2.79 -19.18 -10.06
CA ARG A 203 -4.12 -18.84 -10.61
C ARG A 203 -5.14 -18.61 -9.51
N VAL A 204 -5.21 -19.50 -8.51
CA VAL A 204 -6.13 -19.33 -7.37
C VAL A 204 -5.81 -18.04 -6.62
N LEU A 205 -4.53 -17.82 -6.30
CA LEU A 205 -4.09 -16.62 -5.59
C LEU A 205 -4.43 -15.34 -6.34
N THR A 206 -4.18 -15.29 -7.65
CA THR A 206 -4.52 -14.12 -8.47
C THR A 206 -6.02 -13.89 -8.55
N THR A 207 -6.86 -14.93 -8.62
CA THR A 207 -8.32 -14.75 -8.63
C THR A 207 -8.87 -14.20 -7.31
N ILE A 208 -8.33 -14.63 -6.16
CA ILE A 208 -8.80 -14.21 -4.85
C ILE A 208 -8.24 -12.84 -4.48
N ALA A 209 -6.95 -12.61 -4.75
CA ALA A 209 -6.22 -11.45 -4.26
C ALA A 209 -6.15 -10.27 -5.24
N ALA A 210 -6.49 -10.44 -6.53
CA ALA A 210 -6.43 -9.35 -7.51
C ALA A 210 -7.33 -8.15 -7.17
N ALA A 211 -8.42 -8.37 -6.44
CA ALA A 211 -9.30 -7.30 -5.98
C ALA A 211 -8.64 -6.40 -4.91
N SER A 212 -7.82 -7.00 -4.05
CA SER A 212 -7.16 -6.32 -2.92
C SER A 212 -5.75 -5.82 -3.28
N PHE A 213 -5.07 -6.47 -4.22
CA PHE A 213 -3.72 -6.13 -4.65
C PHE A 213 -3.62 -6.15 -6.17
N PRO A 214 -3.90 -5.02 -6.85
CA PRO A 214 -3.87 -4.93 -8.31
C PRO A 214 -2.56 -5.38 -8.95
N ARG A 215 -1.43 -5.26 -8.24
CA ARG A 215 -0.12 -5.73 -8.74
C ARG A 215 0.08 -7.25 -8.69
N LEU A 216 -0.65 -7.97 -7.83
CA LEU A 216 -0.62 -9.43 -7.84
C LEU A 216 -1.23 -10.00 -9.12
N ALA A 217 -2.08 -9.25 -9.82
CA ALA A 217 -2.64 -9.67 -11.11
C ALA A 217 -1.57 -9.90 -12.19
N GLY A 218 -0.37 -9.32 -12.04
CA GLY A 218 0.78 -9.57 -12.92
C GLY A 218 1.65 -10.77 -12.52
N ALA A 219 1.38 -11.44 -11.39
CA ALA A 219 2.17 -12.57 -10.93
C ALA A 219 1.98 -13.77 -11.87
N HIS A 220 3.08 -14.26 -12.43
CA HIS A 220 3.10 -15.41 -13.33
C HIS A 220 4.38 -16.22 -13.12
N LEU A 221 4.38 -17.46 -13.59
CA LEU A 221 5.58 -18.27 -13.68
C LEU A 221 6.34 -17.86 -14.94
N ASP A 222 7.54 -17.32 -14.78
CA ASP A 222 8.41 -16.90 -15.86
C ASP A 222 9.61 -17.85 -16.03
N GLY A 223 10.46 -17.58 -17.03
CA GLY A 223 11.65 -18.37 -17.28
C GLY A 223 12.65 -18.37 -16.12
N TRP A 224 12.71 -17.29 -15.33
CA TRP A 224 13.59 -17.19 -14.16
C TRP A 224 13.14 -18.09 -13.03
N VAL A 225 11.84 -18.17 -12.75
CA VAL A 225 11.28 -19.11 -11.77
C VAL A 225 11.55 -20.55 -12.22
N LEU A 226 11.36 -20.88 -13.49
CA LEU A 226 11.67 -22.20 -14.03
C LEU A 226 13.15 -22.56 -13.87
N ALA A 227 14.05 -21.64 -14.20
CA ALA A 227 15.49 -21.84 -14.06
C ALA A 227 15.88 -22.01 -12.58
N PHE A 228 15.34 -21.17 -11.69
CA PHE A 228 15.56 -21.24 -10.26
C PHE A 228 15.08 -22.56 -9.65
N THR A 229 13.85 -22.98 -9.96
CA THR A 229 13.30 -24.27 -9.50
C THR A 229 14.13 -25.43 -10.03
N THR A 230 14.57 -25.38 -11.28
CA THR A 230 15.43 -26.44 -11.86
C THR A 230 16.78 -26.51 -11.14
N LEU A 231 17.45 -25.37 -10.94
CA LEU A 231 18.71 -25.27 -10.23
C LEU A 231 18.60 -25.80 -8.79
N ILE A 232 17.53 -25.42 -8.08
CA ILE A 232 17.35 -25.84 -6.69
C ILE A 232 16.97 -27.32 -6.58
N SER A 233 16.18 -27.86 -7.52
CA SER A 233 15.89 -29.31 -7.59
C SER A 233 17.15 -30.13 -7.88
N ILE A 234 18.02 -29.67 -8.78
CA ILE A 234 19.30 -30.34 -9.05
C ILE A 234 20.21 -30.23 -7.82
N GLY A 235 20.36 -29.03 -7.25
CA GLY A 235 21.19 -28.77 -6.08
C GLY A 235 20.80 -29.63 -4.88
N THR A 236 19.50 -29.73 -4.59
CA THR A 236 18.98 -30.61 -3.54
C THR A 236 19.23 -32.09 -3.86
N GLY A 237 18.94 -32.54 -5.09
CA GLY A 237 19.22 -33.92 -5.51
C GLY A 237 20.69 -34.32 -5.40
N VAL A 238 21.61 -33.41 -5.75
CA VAL A 238 23.07 -33.62 -5.60
C VAL A 238 23.47 -33.64 -4.13
N LEU A 239 23.06 -32.64 -3.35
CA LEU A 239 23.43 -32.50 -1.94
C LEU A 239 23.01 -33.73 -1.12
N PHE A 240 21.80 -34.27 -1.35
CA PHE A 240 21.32 -35.47 -0.65
C PHE A 240 21.73 -36.79 -1.29
N GLY A 241 22.04 -36.82 -2.60
CA GLY A 241 22.68 -37.97 -3.23
C GLY A 241 24.14 -38.15 -2.80
N MET A 242 24.82 -37.06 -2.42
CA MET A 242 26.20 -37.11 -1.92
C MET A 242 26.31 -37.68 -0.50
N ALA A 243 25.33 -37.45 0.38
CA ALA A 243 25.33 -37.92 1.77
C ALA A 243 25.57 -39.45 1.93
N PRO A 244 24.84 -40.35 1.25
CA PRO A 244 25.12 -41.80 1.28
C PRO A 244 26.37 -42.17 0.46
N SER A 245 26.76 -41.38 -0.55
CA SER A 245 27.95 -41.64 -1.36
C SER A 245 29.27 -41.50 -0.58
N LEU A 246 29.32 -40.55 0.37
CA LEU A 246 30.46 -40.35 1.26
C LEU A 246 30.61 -41.49 2.27
N GLN A 247 29.51 -42.14 2.68
CA GLN A 247 29.56 -43.33 3.53
C GLN A 247 30.19 -44.52 2.80
N ILE A 248 29.89 -44.72 1.51
CA ILE A 248 30.47 -45.79 0.68
C ILE A 248 31.99 -45.64 0.53
N SER A 249 32.50 -44.40 0.51
CA SER A 249 33.94 -44.13 0.40
C SER A 249 34.75 -44.54 1.65
N ARG A 250 34.09 -44.73 2.81
CA ARG A 250 34.71 -45.11 4.09
C ARG A 250 34.55 -46.58 4.46
N VAL A 251 33.86 -47.39 3.65
CA VAL A 251 33.74 -48.83 3.89
C VAL A 251 35.07 -49.50 3.54
N SER A 252 35.87 -49.83 4.56
CA SER A 252 37.10 -50.62 4.41
C SER A 252 36.76 -52.10 4.22
N HIS A 253 37.71 -52.86 3.66
CA HIS A 253 37.63 -54.29 3.36
C HIS A 253 37.45 -55.20 4.60
N GLU A 254 37.35 -54.66 5.81
CA GLU A 254 37.15 -55.42 7.05
C GLU A 254 35.70 -55.86 7.29
N SER A 255 34.72 -55.25 6.62
CA SER A 255 33.28 -55.53 6.82
C SER A 255 32.83 -56.94 6.38
N LEU A 256 33.70 -57.71 5.72
CA LEU A 256 33.44 -59.11 5.33
C LEU A 256 33.84 -60.14 6.41
N LYS A 257 34.51 -59.74 7.50
CA LYS A 257 34.92 -60.66 8.58
C LYS A 257 33.98 -60.72 9.79
N GLU A 258 33.01 -59.80 9.92
CA GLU A 258 32.14 -59.76 11.09
C GLU A 258 30.72 -60.27 10.80
N GLY A 259 30.60 -61.60 10.77
CA GLY A 259 29.36 -62.26 11.14
C GLY A 259 29.12 -62.07 12.64
N GLY A 260 28.54 -60.94 13.03
CA GLY A 260 28.01 -60.72 14.38
C GLY A 260 28.95 -60.03 15.36
N ARG A 261 28.94 -58.69 15.36
CA ARG A 261 28.96 -57.79 16.55
C ARG A 261 29.12 -56.35 16.05
N GLY A 262 28.01 -55.61 16.03
CA GLY A 262 28.01 -54.21 15.57
C GLY A 262 28.78 -53.26 16.50
N SER A 263 29.32 -52.17 15.96
CA SER A 263 29.22 -50.82 16.59
C SER A 263 30.01 -49.69 15.89
N THR A 264 30.91 -49.93 14.93
CA THR A 264 31.75 -48.86 14.36
C THR A 264 31.19 -48.21 13.09
N ALA A 265 30.65 -48.98 12.12
CA ALA A 265 30.03 -48.41 10.91
C ALA A 265 28.75 -47.60 11.20
N GLY A 266 28.01 -47.94 12.26
CA GLY A 266 26.78 -47.26 12.67
C GLY A 266 26.98 -45.91 13.37
N ARG A 267 28.12 -45.66 14.03
CA ARG A 267 28.32 -44.47 14.88
C ARG A 267 28.36 -43.16 14.08
N SER A 268 29.01 -43.14 12.91
CA SER A 268 29.11 -41.94 12.07
C SER A 268 27.80 -41.61 11.34
N SER A 269 27.09 -42.64 10.85
CA SER A 269 25.76 -42.50 10.25
C SER A 269 24.73 -42.02 11.28
N LEU A 270 24.78 -42.58 12.49
CA LEU A 270 23.93 -42.17 13.60
C LEU A 270 24.23 -40.74 14.06
N ALA A 271 25.51 -40.32 14.08
CA ALA A 271 25.89 -38.95 14.38
C ALA A 271 25.38 -37.96 13.33
N LEU A 272 25.54 -38.27 12.03
CA LEU A 272 25.02 -37.42 10.95
C LEU A 272 23.49 -37.29 11.00
N ARG A 273 22.78 -38.40 11.24
CA ARG A 273 21.32 -38.41 11.41
C ARG A 273 20.89 -37.60 12.63
N ARG A 274 21.58 -37.73 13.77
CA ARG A 274 21.32 -36.91 14.96
C ARG A 274 21.51 -35.43 14.68
N SER A 275 22.60 -35.05 14.00
CA SER A 275 22.84 -33.65 13.62
C SER A 275 21.77 -33.11 12.67
N LEU A 276 21.32 -33.91 11.69
CA LEU A 276 20.23 -33.52 10.78
C LEU A 276 18.91 -33.30 11.53
N VAL A 277 18.56 -34.19 12.47
CA VAL A 277 17.36 -34.03 13.31
C VAL A 277 17.47 -32.80 14.22
N VAL A 278 18.63 -32.56 14.83
CA VAL A 278 18.85 -31.36 15.66
C VAL A 278 18.73 -30.09 14.81
N ALA A 279 19.32 -30.07 13.60
CA ALA A 279 19.18 -28.95 12.67
C ALA A 279 17.73 -28.75 12.23
N GLU A 280 17.00 -29.83 11.93
CA GLU A 280 15.58 -29.77 11.57
C GLU A 280 14.72 -29.17 12.69
N ILE A 281 14.92 -29.64 13.93
CA ILE A 281 14.22 -29.10 15.11
C ILE A 281 14.59 -27.63 15.31
N ALA A 282 15.87 -27.27 15.21
CA ALA A 282 16.33 -25.88 15.35
C ALA A 282 15.71 -24.96 14.29
N LEU A 283 15.73 -25.37 13.02
CA LEU A 283 15.12 -24.61 11.91
C LEU A 283 13.60 -24.48 12.10
N SER A 284 12.94 -25.54 12.56
CA SER A 284 11.51 -25.53 12.86
C SER A 284 11.17 -24.57 14.01
N LEU A 285 12.00 -24.52 15.05
CA LEU A 285 11.85 -23.57 16.16
C LEU A 285 12.06 -22.12 15.70
N VAL A 286 13.03 -21.86 14.82
CA VAL A 286 13.25 -20.53 14.22
C VAL A 286 12.04 -20.11 13.39
N LEU A 287 11.50 -20.99 12.54
CA LEU A 287 10.29 -20.72 11.76
C LEU A 287 9.08 -20.46 12.66
N LEU A 288 8.89 -21.27 13.71
CA LEU A 288 7.79 -21.14 14.65
C LEU A 288 7.87 -19.81 15.41
N ALA A 289 9.06 -19.45 15.91
CA ALA A 289 9.29 -18.18 16.58
C ALA A 289 9.08 -16.99 15.64
N GLY A 290 9.59 -17.06 14.40
CA GLY A 290 9.41 -16.04 13.37
C GLY A 290 7.94 -15.85 13.00
N ALA A 291 7.21 -16.94 12.75
CA ALA A 291 5.77 -16.91 12.48
C ALA A 291 4.98 -16.34 13.66
N GLY A 292 5.32 -16.73 14.89
CA GLY A 292 4.70 -16.20 16.11
C GLY A 292 4.95 -14.70 16.28
N LEU A 293 6.15 -14.21 15.99
CA LEU A 293 6.48 -12.78 16.01
C LEU A 293 5.74 -12.00 14.93
N LEU A 294 5.66 -12.52 13.70
CA LEU A 294 4.91 -11.90 12.61
C LEU A 294 3.42 -11.83 12.94
N LEU A 295 2.84 -12.91 13.47
CA LEU A 295 1.45 -12.92 13.91
C LEU A 295 1.22 -11.93 15.05
N LYS A 296 2.13 -11.87 16.03
CA LYS A 296 2.08 -10.89 17.12
C LYS A 296 2.17 -9.45 16.60
N SER A 297 3.05 -9.17 15.65
CA SER A 297 3.17 -7.85 15.01
C SER A 297 1.91 -7.49 14.23
N PHE A 298 1.34 -8.43 13.48
CA PHE A 298 0.08 -8.24 12.77
C PHE A 298 -1.09 -7.97 13.72
N LEU A 299 -1.21 -8.76 14.80
CA LEU A 299 -2.23 -8.54 15.84
C LEU A 299 -2.07 -7.18 16.52
N ARG A 300 -0.82 -6.76 16.80
CA ARG A 300 -0.53 -5.42 17.33
C ARG A 300 -0.94 -4.33 16.34
N LEU A 301 -0.63 -4.50 15.06
CA LEU A 301 -0.99 -3.54 14.02
C LEU A 301 -2.51 -3.41 13.88
N MET A 302 -3.26 -4.51 13.94
CA MET A 302 -4.73 -4.50 13.95
C MET A 302 -5.33 -3.84 15.20
N GLN A 303 -4.58 -3.76 16.29
CA GLN A 303 -4.99 -3.11 17.53
C GLN A 303 -4.55 -1.64 17.63
N VAL A 304 -3.76 -1.13 16.67
CA VAL A 304 -3.40 0.29 16.64
C VAL A 304 -4.66 1.11 16.47
N ASP A 305 -4.95 1.98 17.44
CA ASP A 305 -6.05 2.94 17.37
C ASP A 305 -5.78 3.93 16.21
N PRO A 306 -6.59 3.90 15.13
CA PRO A 306 -6.40 4.80 14.01
C PRO A 306 -6.95 6.21 14.30
N GLY A 307 -7.59 6.42 15.45
CA GLY A 307 -8.23 7.67 15.85
C GLY A 307 -9.68 7.81 15.39
N PHE A 308 -10.22 6.78 14.72
CA PHE A 308 -11.59 6.76 14.21
C PHE A 308 -12.16 5.33 14.19
N ARG A 309 -13.47 5.21 13.95
CA ARG A 309 -14.21 3.93 13.89
C ARG A 309 -14.70 3.64 12.47
N PRO A 310 -14.02 2.75 11.70
CA PRO A 310 -14.39 2.46 10.31
C PRO A 310 -15.64 1.57 10.18
N GLU A 311 -16.09 0.93 11.26
CA GLU A 311 -17.14 -0.08 11.23
C GLU A 311 -18.48 0.54 10.79
N ASN A 312 -19.20 -0.15 9.90
CA ASN A 312 -20.48 0.31 9.35
C ASN A 312 -20.44 1.71 8.71
N VAL A 313 -19.31 2.10 8.12
CA VAL A 313 -19.20 3.34 7.36
C VAL A 313 -19.09 3.03 5.87
N LEU A 314 -20.08 3.47 5.09
CA LEU A 314 -19.99 3.47 3.64
C LEU A 314 -19.40 4.81 3.17
N THR A 315 -18.50 4.76 2.19
CA THR A 315 -17.84 5.95 1.66
C THR A 315 -18.05 6.08 0.16
N MET A 316 -18.03 7.32 -0.33
CA MET A 316 -18.11 7.63 -1.74
C MET A 316 -17.33 8.90 -2.05
N ARG A 317 -16.51 8.87 -3.10
CA ARG A 317 -15.81 10.05 -3.59
C ARG A 317 -16.65 10.78 -4.62
N ILE A 318 -16.75 12.10 -4.46
CA ILE A 318 -17.49 13.02 -5.32
C ILE A 318 -16.48 14.01 -5.89
N TRP A 319 -16.51 14.18 -7.21
CA TRP A 319 -15.72 15.17 -7.92
C TRP A 319 -16.68 16.06 -8.70
N LEU A 320 -16.72 17.35 -8.37
CA LEU A 320 -17.56 18.34 -9.04
C LEU A 320 -16.75 19.08 -10.11
N PRO A 321 -17.24 19.14 -11.37
CA PRO A 321 -16.55 19.87 -12.42
C PRO A 321 -16.59 21.39 -12.23
N ASP A 322 -15.43 22.04 -12.25
CA ASP A 322 -15.31 23.51 -12.18
C ASP A 322 -16.09 24.22 -13.27
N ALA A 323 -16.23 23.60 -14.46
CA ALA A 323 -17.01 24.16 -15.56
C ALA A 323 -18.52 24.31 -15.23
N ARG A 324 -19.04 23.50 -14.31
CA ARG A 324 -20.45 23.53 -13.89
C ARG A 324 -20.65 24.19 -12.53
N TYR A 325 -19.64 24.11 -11.66
CA TYR A 325 -19.67 24.67 -10.31
C TYR A 325 -18.50 25.66 -10.09
N PRO A 326 -18.42 26.76 -10.87
CA PRO A 326 -17.30 27.71 -10.77
C PRO A 326 -17.30 28.54 -9.48
N LYS A 327 -18.43 28.62 -8.77
CA LYS A 327 -18.59 29.51 -7.60
C LYS A 327 -18.59 28.74 -6.28
N PRO A 328 -17.94 29.24 -5.21
CA PRO A 328 -17.95 28.64 -3.87
C PRO A 328 -19.36 28.36 -3.34
N GLU A 329 -20.32 29.25 -3.59
CA GLU A 329 -21.71 29.12 -3.13
C GLU A 329 -22.38 27.88 -3.73
N GLN A 330 -22.09 27.56 -4.99
CA GLN A 330 -22.67 26.40 -5.68
C GLN A 330 -22.10 25.09 -5.12
N LEU A 331 -20.82 25.07 -4.76
CA LEU A 331 -20.18 23.93 -4.11
C LEU A 331 -20.78 23.68 -2.72
N ARG A 332 -20.91 24.74 -1.91
CA ARG A 332 -21.56 24.66 -0.58
C ARG A 332 -22.96 24.12 -0.69
N GLU A 333 -23.77 24.70 -1.57
CA GLU A 333 -25.17 24.33 -1.69
C GLU A 333 -25.35 22.89 -2.18
N PHE A 334 -24.55 22.45 -3.16
CA PHE A 334 -24.58 21.06 -3.61
C PHE A 334 -24.30 20.09 -2.46
N PHE A 335 -23.21 20.31 -1.72
CA PHE A 335 -22.82 19.40 -0.65
C PHE A 335 -23.77 19.45 0.54
N ARG A 336 -24.32 20.63 0.87
CA ARG A 336 -25.37 20.79 1.88
C ARG A 336 -26.61 19.96 1.52
N GLN A 337 -27.10 20.07 0.28
CA GLN A 337 -28.24 19.27 -0.20
C GLN A 337 -27.92 17.77 -0.25
N ALA A 338 -26.71 17.40 -0.67
CA ALA A 338 -26.29 16.00 -0.75
C ALA A 338 -26.27 15.35 0.66
N VAL A 339 -25.68 16.02 1.64
CA VAL A 339 -25.64 15.56 3.04
C VAL A 339 -27.06 15.48 3.63
N ASP A 340 -27.91 16.49 3.43
CA ASP A 340 -29.29 16.51 3.94
C ASP A 340 -30.18 15.41 3.33
N ARG A 341 -30.00 15.09 2.04
CA ARG A 341 -30.75 13.98 1.43
C ARG A 341 -30.27 12.62 1.91
N VAL A 342 -28.96 12.46 2.12
CA VAL A 342 -28.38 11.19 2.56
C VAL A 342 -28.69 10.93 4.03
N SER A 343 -28.70 11.96 4.88
CA SER A 343 -29.06 11.81 6.30
C SER A 343 -30.49 11.29 6.49
N LYS A 344 -31.39 11.60 5.55
CA LYS A 344 -32.80 11.17 5.55
C LYS A 344 -33.02 9.76 4.99
N LEU A 345 -31.98 9.08 4.50
CA LEU A 345 -32.12 7.72 4.00
C LEU A 345 -32.34 6.73 5.17
N PRO A 346 -33.26 5.76 5.04
CA PRO A 346 -33.46 4.73 6.06
C PRO A 346 -32.17 3.98 6.37
N GLY A 347 -31.86 3.83 7.65
CA GLY A 347 -30.67 3.12 8.13
C GLY A 347 -29.40 3.95 8.19
N VAL A 348 -29.41 5.23 7.79
CA VAL A 348 -28.30 6.17 8.00
C VAL A 348 -28.39 6.77 9.41
N VAL A 349 -27.32 6.64 10.19
CA VAL A 349 -27.20 7.17 11.56
C VAL A 349 -26.56 8.55 11.56
N ALA A 350 -25.51 8.72 10.77
CA ALA A 350 -24.75 9.95 10.67
C ALA A 350 -24.13 10.06 9.27
N THR A 351 -23.94 11.29 8.81
CA THR A 351 -23.32 11.59 7.52
C THR A 351 -22.45 12.82 7.63
N GLY A 352 -21.33 12.80 6.92
CA GLY A 352 -20.45 13.94 6.80
C GLY A 352 -19.54 13.83 5.59
N ILE A 353 -18.99 14.96 5.17
CA ILE A 353 -18.02 15.06 4.10
C ILE A 353 -16.66 15.53 4.61
N VAL A 354 -15.61 15.04 3.98
CA VAL A 354 -14.22 15.44 4.23
C VAL A 354 -13.43 15.46 2.92
N TYR A 355 -12.46 16.35 2.81
CA TYR A 355 -11.43 16.25 1.78
C TYR A 355 -10.38 15.18 2.15
N GLY A 356 -10.38 14.06 1.46
CA GLY A 356 -9.44 12.95 1.69
C GLY A 356 -9.74 12.19 2.98
N LEU A 357 -10.31 10.99 2.84
CA LEU A 357 -10.59 10.10 3.98
C LEU A 357 -9.30 9.56 4.61
N PRO A 358 -9.33 9.20 5.91
CA PRO A 358 -8.22 8.48 6.54
C PRO A 358 -7.89 7.20 5.77
N LEU A 359 -6.60 6.94 5.58
CA LEU A 359 -6.04 5.75 4.92
C LEU A 359 -6.50 5.53 3.46
N ALA A 360 -7.11 6.54 2.83
CA ALA A 360 -7.54 6.47 1.43
C ALA A 360 -6.44 6.88 0.42
N GLY A 361 -5.19 7.02 0.87
CA GLY A 361 -4.05 7.46 0.05
C GLY A 361 -4.16 8.90 -0.45
N GLN A 362 -5.02 9.73 0.17
CA GLN A 362 -5.24 11.13 -0.22
C GLN A 362 -4.77 12.07 0.88
N GLY A 363 -3.80 12.92 0.57
CA GLY A 363 -3.32 13.99 1.43
C GLY A 363 -3.20 15.30 0.65
N SER A 364 -3.54 16.41 1.28
CA SER A 364 -3.01 17.72 0.89
C SER A 364 -2.46 18.35 2.14
N SER A 365 -1.23 18.81 2.02
CA SER A 365 -0.52 19.47 3.09
C SER A 365 -0.28 20.93 2.72
N GLY A 366 -0.17 21.77 3.74
CA GLY A 366 0.16 23.17 3.58
C GLY A 366 0.69 23.77 4.86
N THR A 367 1.33 24.93 4.73
CA THR A 367 1.87 25.64 5.89
C THR A 367 0.75 26.10 6.79
N VAL A 368 0.94 26.02 8.10
CA VAL A 368 0.08 26.62 9.11
C VAL A 368 0.92 27.50 10.02
N THR A 369 0.59 28.79 10.05
CA THR A 369 1.20 29.76 10.97
C THR A 369 0.38 29.85 12.26
N VAL A 370 1.05 29.78 13.40
CA VAL A 370 0.49 29.99 14.74
C VAL A 370 0.99 31.34 15.28
N VAL A 371 0.12 32.17 15.87
CA VAL A 371 0.47 33.53 16.35
C VAL A 371 1.48 33.50 17.49
N ASP A 372 1.38 32.52 18.39
CA ASP A 372 2.31 32.39 19.51
C ASP A 372 3.54 31.57 19.09
N THR A 373 4.41 32.17 18.28
CA THR A 373 5.65 31.56 17.79
C THR A 373 6.67 31.26 18.90
N ARG A 374 6.34 31.47 20.19
CA ARG A 374 7.19 31.12 21.34
C ARG A 374 7.32 29.62 21.57
N ALA A 375 6.37 28.81 21.10
CA ALA A 375 6.36 27.35 21.29
C ALA A 375 7.08 26.56 20.19
N VAL A 376 7.36 27.15 19.03
CA VAL A 376 8.04 26.46 17.93
C VAL A 376 9.52 26.77 18.01
N ARG A 377 10.33 25.83 18.53
CA ARG A 377 11.75 25.80 18.19
C ARG A 377 11.82 25.61 16.68
N LEU A 378 12.14 26.70 15.98
CA LEU A 378 12.21 26.80 14.52
C LEU A 378 13.10 25.73 13.87
N GLN A 379 13.97 25.08 14.64
CA GLN A 379 14.89 24.05 14.18
C GLN A 379 14.29 22.63 14.14
N ASP A 380 13.22 22.32 14.88
CA ASP A 380 12.80 20.92 15.10
C ASP A 380 11.47 20.52 14.43
N THR A 381 10.64 21.47 13.98
CA THR A 381 9.31 21.16 13.43
C THR A 381 8.96 22.02 12.22
N THR A 382 8.69 21.38 11.08
CA THR A 382 8.10 22.05 9.93
C THR A 382 6.65 22.40 10.25
N PRO A 383 6.19 23.64 10.02
CA PRO A 383 4.84 24.07 10.35
C PRO A 383 3.84 23.59 9.28
N GLU A 384 3.97 22.35 8.83
CA GLU A 384 3.14 21.77 7.79
C GLU A 384 2.01 20.97 8.46
N ALA A 385 0.77 21.33 8.13
CA ALA A 385 -0.40 20.58 8.55
C ALA A 385 -1.14 20.03 7.34
N ASP A 386 -1.68 18.83 7.49
CA ASP A 386 -2.69 18.34 6.57
C ASP A 386 -3.98 19.12 6.83
N TRP A 387 -4.49 19.82 5.82
CA TRP A 387 -5.71 20.61 5.95
C TRP A 387 -6.90 19.86 5.34
N LYS A 388 -8.02 19.87 6.06
CA LYS A 388 -9.18 19.02 5.78
C LYS A 388 -10.47 19.83 5.84
N PRO A 389 -10.98 20.34 4.71
CA PRO A 389 -12.37 20.79 4.60
C PRO A 389 -13.30 19.70 5.09
N THR A 390 -14.14 20.01 6.07
CA THR A 390 -15.03 19.06 6.72
C THR A 390 -16.39 19.65 7.04
N SER A 391 -17.42 18.82 6.98
CA SER A 391 -18.74 19.19 7.51
C SER A 391 -18.85 18.88 9.01
N PRO A 392 -19.75 19.55 9.74
CA PRO A 392 -20.11 19.23 11.13
C PRO A 392 -20.30 17.72 11.42
N GLY A 393 -21.06 17.02 10.57
CA GLY A 393 -21.39 15.62 10.78
C GLY A 393 -20.23 14.63 10.57
N TYR A 394 -19.06 15.07 10.10
CA TYR A 394 -17.93 14.19 9.80
C TYR A 394 -17.39 13.49 11.04
N PHE A 395 -17.15 14.24 12.12
CA PHE A 395 -16.58 13.69 13.36
C PHE A 395 -17.52 12.67 14.00
N ALA A 396 -18.83 12.95 14.03
CA ALA A 396 -19.83 12.01 14.52
C ALA A 396 -19.92 10.76 13.61
N THR A 397 -19.83 10.94 12.30
CA THR A 397 -19.89 9.84 11.32
C THR A 397 -18.72 8.88 11.51
N LEU A 398 -17.51 9.36 11.74
CA LEU A 398 -16.34 8.52 12.02
C LEU A 398 -16.11 8.23 13.51
N ARG A 399 -16.99 8.73 14.39
CA ARG A 399 -16.86 8.67 15.86
C ARG A 399 -15.48 9.12 16.34
N ILE A 400 -14.98 10.22 15.79
CA ILE A 400 -13.73 10.85 16.21
C ILE A 400 -14.00 11.61 17.53
N PRO A 401 -13.39 11.21 18.65
CA PRO A 401 -13.64 11.85 19.95
C PRO A 401 -13.23 13.33 19.98
N LEU A 402 -14.05 14.14 20.65
CA LEU A 402 -13.69 15.50 21.04
C LEU A 402 -12.91 15.44 22.34
N MET A 403 -11.74 16.07 22.35
CA MET A 403 -10.87 16.15 23.52
C MET A 403 -11.12 17.44 24.30
N ARG A 404 -11.32 18.57 23.59
CA ARG A 404 -11.62 19.89 24.18
C ARG A 404 -12.45 20.75 23.24
N GLY A 405 -13.13 21.76 23.79
CA GLY A 405 -13.90 22.75 23.03
C GLY A 405 -15.19 22.19 22.48
N ARG A 406 -15.45 22.39 21.18
CA ARG A 406 -16.67 21.95 20.48
C ARG A 406 -16.39 21.43 19.07
N TYR A 407 -17.31 20.64 18.54
CA TYR A 407 -17.37 20.35 17.11
C TYR A 407 -17.88 21.56 16.30
N PHE A 408 -17.75 21.48 14.98
CA PHE A 408 -18.43 22.42 14.09
C PHE A 408 -19.95 22.21 14.19
N ASP A 409 -20.69 23.29 14.03
CA ASP A 409 -22.15 23.27 13.99
C ASP A 409 -22.71 24.30 12.98
N ALA A 410 -24.02 24.51 12.98
CA ALA A 410 -24.70 25.39 12.04
C ALA A 410 -24.27 26.87 12.15
N ARG A 411 -23.64 27.27 13.26
CA ARG A 411 -23.13 28.63 13.47
C ARG A 411 -21.86 28.89 12.67
N ASP A 412 -21.10 27.85 12.31
CA ASP A 412 -19.83 27.96 11.57
C ASP A 412 -20.06 28.03 10.05
N ASN A 413 -20.93 28.96 9.64
CA ASN A 413 -21.28 29.19 8.24
C ASN A 413 -20.32 30.20 7.55
N GLU A 414 -20.55 30.46 6.27
CA GLU A 414 -19.74 31.34 5.43
C GLU A 414 -19.71 32.81 5.88
N SER A 415 -20.69 33.26 6.65
CA SER A 415 -20.76 34.64 7.18
C SER A 415 -20.23 34.75 8.61
N ALA A 416 -19.96 33.62 9.28
CA ALA A 416 -19.42 33.61 10.62
C ALA A 416 -17.91 33.88 10.63
N ALA A 417 -17.40 34.24 11.81
CA ALA A 417 -15.96 34.33 12.03
C ALA A 417 -15.28 33.00 11.64
N PRO A 418 -14.12 33.02 10.96
CA PRO A 418 -13.43 31.79 10.57
C PRO A 418 -13.00 30.99 11.79
N VAL A 419 -13.28 29.68 11.77
CA VAL A 419 -12.96 28.77 12.87
C VAL A 419 -12.25 27.52 12.37
N ALA A 420 -11.58 26.84 13.29
CA ALA A 420 -10.89 25.60 13.01
C ALA A 420 -10.99 24.61 14.17
N ILE A 421 -10.89 23.32 13.82
CA ILE A 421 -10.66 22.25 14.77
C ILE A 421 -9.28 21.67 14.47
N ILE A 422 -8.50 21.38 15.50
CA ILE A 422 -7.18 20.76 15.34
C ILE A 422 -7.19 19.38 15.97
N ASP A 423 -6.20 18.55 15.64
CA ASP A 423 -6.01 17.29 16.36
C ASP A 423 -5.13 17.46 17.63
N GLU A 424 -5.17 16.44 18.50
CA GLU A 424 -4.41 16.44 19.76
C GLU A 424 -2.89 16.48 19.53
N THR A 425 -2.39 16.00 18.38
CA THR A 425 -0.96 16.05 18.06
C THR A 425 -0.55 17.49 17.78
N MET A 426 -1.33 18.20 16.97
CA MET A 426 -1.17 19.63 16.71
C MET A 426 -1.23 20.45 17.99
N ALA A 427 -2.19 20.14 18.87
CA ALA A 427 -2.29 20.78 20.18
C ALA A 427 -1.00 20.59 21.00
N LYS A 428 -0.49 19.36 21.09
CA LYS A 428 0.74 19.03 21.83
C LYS A 428 2.00 19.65 21.19
N THR A 429 2.05 19.73 19.86
CA THR A 429 3.19 20.28 19.13
C THR A 429 3.30 21.79 19.28
N TYR A 430 2.19 22.53 19.11
CA TYR A 430 2.22 24.00 19.09
C TYR A 430 1.82 24.67 20.41
N TRP A 431 1.14 23.97 21.31
CA TRP A 431 0.74 24.48 22.63
C TRP A 431 1.04 23.46 23.72
N PRO A 432 2.32 23.06 23.91
CA PRO A 432 2.68 22.14 24.98
C PRO A 432 2.29 22.76 26.33
N ASN A 433 1.46 22.05 27.09
CA ASN A 433 0.94 22.45 28.41
C ASN A 433 0.01 23.68 28.41
N GLU A 434 -0.45 24.16 27.25
CA GLU A 434 -1.44 25.24 27.14
C GLU A 434 -2.77 24.71 26.57
N ASP A 435 -3.85 25.49 26.74
CA ASP A 435 -5.10 25.21 26.03
C ASP A 435 -5.08 25.88 24.65
N PRO A 436 -5.14 25.11 23.54
CA PRO A 436 -5.16 25.69 22.20
C PRO A 436 -6.52 26.30 21.85
N VAL A 437 -7.60 25.98 22.56
CA VAL A 437 -8.94 26.52 22.28
C VAL A 437 -8.95 28.03 22.52
N GLY A 438 -9.51 28.78 21.57
CA GLY A 438 -9.52 30.24 21.55
C GLY A 438 -8.29 30.88 20.90
N LYS A 439 -7.22 30.12 20.63
CA LYS A 439 -6.00 30.65 20.02
C LYS A 439 -6.18 30.88 18.52
N PRO A 440 -5.58 31.94 17.94
CA PRO A 440 -5.62 32.22 16.51
C PRO A 440 -4.58 31.41 15.72
N ILE A 441 -5.01 30.90 14.57
CA ILE A 441 -4.18 30.20 13.58
C ILE A 441 -4.48 30.69 12.17
N LYS A 442 -3.54 30.52 11.25
CA LYS A 442 -3.72 30.90 9.84
C LYS A 442 -3.07 29.88 8.91
N ARG A 443 -3.70 29.60 7.78
CA ARG A 443 -3.09 28.81 6.69
C ARG A 443 -2.13 29.67 5.87
N GLY A 444 -1.00 29.10 5.47
CA GLY A 444 0.09 29.79 4.79
C GLY A 444 1.05 30.47 5.76
N GLY A 445 2.05 31.17 5.22
CA GLY A 445 3.05 31.92 6.00
C GLY A 445 2.46 33.16 6.70
N ARG A 446 3.30 33.87 7.46
CA ARG A 446 2.90 35.09 8.19
C ARG A 446 2.31 36.17 7.29
N GLU A 447 2.75 36.26 6.04
CA GLU A 447 2.28 37.22 5.05
C GLU A 447 1.09 36.72 4.20
N SER A 448 0.63 35.48 4.43
CA SER A 448 -0.51 34.90 3.73
C SER A 448 -1.77 35.76 3.91
N LYS A 449 -2.51 35.98 2.81
CA LYS A 449 -3.83 36.63 2.80
C LYS A 449 -4.96 35.73 3.29
N SER A 450 -4.66 34.48 3.64
CA SER A 450 -5.66 33.58 4.24
C SER A 450 -6.23 34.18 5.53
N PRO A 451 -7.52 33.98 5.82
CA PRO A 451 -8.12 34.51 7.03
C PRO A 451 -7.52 33.87 8.29
N TRP A 452 -7.47 34.65 9.36
CA TRP A 452 -7.24 34.13 10.71
C TRP A 452 -8.45 33.31 11.15
N MET A 453 -8.18 32.14 11.73
CA MET A 453 -9.18 31.25 12.29
C MET A 453 -8.95 31.11 13.80
N THR A 454 -10.04 31.05 14.56
CA THR A 454 -9.98 30.69 15.98
C THR A 454 -10.12 29.18 16.14
N VAL A 455 -9.24 28.56 16.92
CA VAL A 455 -9.37 27.15 17.29
C VAL A 455 -10.57 27.00 18.23
N VAL A 456 -11.60 26.27 17.81
CA VAL A 456 -12.84 26.06 18.61
C VAL A 456 -12.93 24.66 19.22
N GLY A 457 -12.07 23.73 18.79
CA GLY A 457 -12.05 22.38 19.33
C GLY A 457 -10.77 21.62 19.03
N VAL A 458 -10.53 20.60 19.84
CA VAL A 458 -9.43 19.64 19.69
C VAL A 458 -10.04 18.25 19.61
N VAL A 459 -9.69 17.48 18.59
CA VAL A 459 -10.15 16.10 18.41
C VAL A 459 -9.01 15.10 18.55
N ARG A 460 -9.36 13.83 18.76
CA ARG A 460 -8.41 12.72 18.73
C ARG A 460 -7.63 12.73 17.41
N HIS A 461 -6.34 12.41 17.49
CA HIS A 461 -5.50 12.39 16.31
C HIS A 461 -5.87 11.22 15.39
N VAL A 462 -6.06 11.52 14.11
CA VAL A 462 -6.46 10.55 13.08
C VAL A 462 -5.28 10.26 12.17
N ARG A 463 -4.99 8.98 11.96
CA ARG A 463 -3.92 8.54 11.06
C ARG A 463 -4.39 8.52 9.62
N TYR A 464 -3.93 9.47 8.80
CA TYR A 464 -4.38 9.60 7.40
C TYR A 464 -3.55 8.84 6.37
N ARG A 465 -2.23 8.71 6.54
CA ARG A 465 -1.34 8.12 5.52
C ARG A 465 -1.12 6.62 5.75
N THR A 466 -0.53 6.25 6.87
CA THR A 466 -0.29 4.87 7.28
C THR A 466 -0.54 4.71 8.77
N LEU A 467 -0.78 3.48 9.22
CA LEU A 467 -0.95 3.17 10.65
C LEU A 467 0.37 3.27 11.42
N GLU A 468 1.50 3.05 10.74
CA GLU A 468 2.82 2.92 11.34
C GLU A 468 3.61 4.25 11.43
N ALA A 469 3.40 5.18 10.49
CA ALA A 469 4.18 6.42 10.44
C ALA A 469 3.86 7.39 11.59
N GLN A 470 4.83 8.22 11.95
CA GLN A 470 4.57 9.46 12.69
C GLN A 470 3.69 10.34 11.80
N SER A 471 2.47 10.58 12.27
CA SER A 471 1.44 11.20 11.47
C SER A 471 1.50 12.72 11.64
N ARG A 472 1.38 13.44 10.52
CA ARG A 472 1.42 14.91 10.46
C ARG A 472 0.27 15.50 11.26
N VAL A 473 0.49 16.69 11.80
CA VAL A 473 -0.56 17.47 12.47
C VAL A 473 -1.70 17.79 11.50
N THR A 474 -2.95 17.72 11.96
CA THR A 474 -4.13 17.92 11.11
C THR A 474 -4.93 19.15 11.54
N LEU A 475 -5.28 19.96 10.55
CA LEU A 475 -6.17 21.11 10.66
C LEU A 475 -7.49 20.83 9.92
N TYR A 476 -8.60 20.88 10.64
CA TYR A 476 -9.95 20.80 10.08
C TYR A 476 -10.53 22.21 9.89
N TRP A 477 -11.06 22.47 8.70
CA TRP A 477 -11.71 23.73 8.33
C TRP A 477 -13.16 23.46 7.95
N PRO A 478 -14.17 24.19 8.45
CA PRO A 478 -15.54 24.05 7.98
C PRO A 478 -15.65 24.19 6.45
N HIS A 479 -16.26 23.20 5.79
CA HIS A 479 -16.50 23.25 4.34
C HIS A 479 -17.41 24.43 3.94
N ALA A 480 -18.28 24.89 4.85
CA ALA A 480 -19.08 26.10 4.65
C ALA A 480 -18.21 27.37 4.52
N GLN A 481 -17.04 27.41 5.16
CA GLN A 481 -16.13 28.56 5.07
C GLN A 481 -15.07 28.36 3.98
N ASN A 482 -14.68 27.11 3.70
CA ASN A 482 -13.67 26.75 2.71
C ASN A 482 -14.17 25.59 1.82
N PRO A 483 -15.07 25.86 0.86
CA PRO A 483 -15.66 24.82 0.03
C PRO A 483 -14.67 24.27 -1.00
N TRP A 484 -14.67 22.95 -1.15
CA TRP A 484 -13.86 22.24 -2.14
C TRP A 484 -14.74 21.35 -3.03
N GLY A 485 -14.39 21.23 -4.32
CA GLY A 485 -15.17 20.48 -5.31
C GLY A 485 -14.91 18.97 -5.33
N THR A 486 -13.77 18.54 -4.81
CA THR A 486 -13.46 17.12 -4.61
C THR A 486 -13.66 16.79 -3.14
N MET A 487 -14.63 15.95 -2.80
CA MET A 487 -14.89 15.57 -1.41
C MET A 487 -15.23 14.09 -1.31
N SER A 488 -15.01 13.51 -0.14
CA SER A 488 -15.48 12.18 0.19
C SER A 488 -16.67 12.29 1.14
N LEU A 489 -17.78 11.66 0.77
CA LEU A 489 -18.94 11.45 1.63
C LEU A 489 -18.73 10.18 2.44
N ALA A 490 -18.88 10.28 3.76
CA ALA A 490 -18.98 9.16 4.68
C ALA A 490 -20.41 9.10 5.23
N LEU A 491 -20.97 7.90 5.30
CA LEU A 491 -22.27 7.65 5.92
C LEU A 491 -22.18 6.42 6.81
N ARG A 492 -22.56 6.58 8.08
CA ARG A 492 -22.63 5.50 9.05
C ARG A 492 -24.00 4.84 8.98
N THR A 493 -24.03 3.52 8.88
CA THR A 493 -25.26 2.73 8.78
C THR A 493 -25.50 1.88 10.01
N THR A 494 -26.77 1.54 10.28
CA THR A 494 -27.15 0.55 11.32
C THR A 494 -26.97 -0.89 10.84
N VAL A 495 -27.01 -1.12 9.54
CA VAL A 495 -26.86 -2.44 8.91
C VAL A 495 -25.42 -2.61 8.43
N ILE A 496 -24.85 -3.81 8.64
CA ILE A 496 -23.57 -4.20 8.04
C ILE A 496 -23.71 -4.06 6.52
N PRO A 497 -22.87 -3.26 5.85
CA PRO A 497 -22.89 -3.17 4.40
C PRO A 497 -22.58 -4.55 3.81
N THR A 498 -23.61 -5.33 3.47
CA THR A 498 -23.43 -6.59 2.76
C THR A 498 -22.88 -6.29 1.36
N ARG A 499 -22.04 -7.21 0.86
CA ARG A 499 -21.18 -7.19 -0.35
C ARG A 499 -21.75 -6.68 -1.68
N SER A 500 -22.95 -6.11 -1.73
CA SER A 500 -23.60 -5.60 -2.94
C SER A 500 -24.01 -4.13 -2.78
N PRO A 501 -23.37 -3.18 -3.49
CA PRO A 501 -23.69 -1.75 -3.39
C PRO A 501 -25.01 -1.36 -4.08
N LEU A 502 -25.83 -2.30 -4.53
CA LEU A 502 -26.85 -2.05 -5.56
C LEU A 502 -28.13 -1.31 -5.10
N PRO A 503 -28.70 -1.48 -3.89
CA PRO A 503 -29.94 -0.77 -3.57
C PRO A 503 -29.73 0.70 -3.18
N CYS A 504 -28.77 0.98 -2.29
CA CYS A 504 -28.56 2.34 -1.77
C CYS A 504 -27.94 3.28 -2.80
N SER A 505 -26.96 2.81 -3.59
CA SER A 505 -26.34 3.66 -4.61
C SER A 505 -27.30 3.98 -5.76
N ALA A 506 -28.10 3.01 -6.23
CA ALA A 506 -29.08 3.25 -7.29
C ALA A 506 -30.22 4.16 -6.82
N ARG A 507 -30.65 4.04 -5.56
CA ARG A 507 -31.68 4.89 -4.95
C ARG A 507 -31.15 6.31 -4.67
N PHE A 508 -29.89 6.45 -4.26
CA PHE A 508 -29.15 7.72 -4.13
C PHE A 508 -29.01 8.45 -5.47
N TRP A 509 -28.56 7.77 -6.53
CA TRP A 509 -28.44 8.39 -7.85
C TRP A 509 -29.82 8.77 -8.43
N ARG A 510 -30.87 7.98 -8.17
CA ARG A 510 -32.25 8.34 -8.55
C ARG A 510 -32.77 9.56 -7.78
N SER A 511 -32.48 9.70 -6.49
CA SER A 511 -32.94 10.85 -5.68
C SER A 511 -32.18 12.15 -5.98
N ILE A 512 -30.95 12.06 -6.50
CA ILE A 512 -30.21 13.22 -7.02
C ILE A 512 -30.68 13.61 -8.43
N GLN A 513 -31.00 12.64 -9.31
CA GLN A 513 -31.45 12.89 -10.68
C GLN A 513 -32.87 13.50 -10.81
N THR A 514 -33.71 13.42 -9.78
CA THR A 514 -35.08 13.97 -9.81
C THR A 514 -35.18 15.51 -9.72
N SER A 515 -34.07 16.24 -9.56
CA SER A 515 -34.10 17.70 -9.76
C SER A 515 -34.24 18.01 -11.25
N ARG A 516 -35.28 18.78 -11.62
CA ARG A 516 -35.67 19.15 -13.00
C ARG A 516 -34.58 19.83 -13.86
N SER A 517 -33.35 20.00 -13.36
CA SER A 517 -32.20 20.61 -14.04
C SER A 517 -31.24 19.58 -14.68
N ILE A 518 -31.42 18.27 -14.49
CA ILE A 518 -30.47 17.23 -14.98
C ILE A 518 -31.12 16.32 -16.01
N ARG A 519 -31.67 16.90 -17.10
CA ARG A 519 -32.08 16.15 -18.30
C ARG A 519 -31.36 16.65 -19.55
N SER A 520 -30.18 16.09 -19.80
CA SER A 520 -29.63 15.71 -21.11
C SER A 520 -28.30 15.02 -20.82
N SER A 521 -27.85 13.94 -21.46
CA SER A 521 -28.26 13.12 -22.59
C SER A 521 -27.75 11.69 -22.29
N ARG A 522 -28.23 10.68 -23.04
CA ARG A 522 -27.96 9.24 -22.86
C ARG A 522 -26.51 8.91 -22.42
N CYS A 523 -26.32 8.62 -21.14
CA CYS A 523 -25.13 7.92 -20.64
C CYS A 523 -25.54 7.01 -19.47
N ARG A 524 -26.39 6.02 -19.76
CA ARG A 524 -26.67 4.91 -18.84
C ARG A 524 -25.44 4.00 -18.84
N ARG A 525 -24.84 3.76 -17.67
CA ARG A 525 -23.81 2.72 -17.35
C ARG A 525 -22.31 3.10 -17.33
N SER A 526 -21.91 4.21 -16.72
CA SER A 526 -20.61 4.23 -16.02
C SER A 526 -20.50 5.29 -14.94
N TRP A 527 -20.76 4.88 -13.72
CA TRP A 527 -20.21 5.54 -12.55
C TRP A 527 -19.63 4.41 -11.70
N ARG A 528 -18.29 4.31 -11.62
CA ARG A 528 -17.63 3.33 -10.75
C ARG A 528 -17.84 3.79 -9.31
N ILE A 529 -18.78 3.13 -8.64
CA ILE A 529 -18.87 3.11 -7.17
C ILE A 529 -17.75 2.19 -6.71
N ARG A 530 -16.70 2.72 -6.07
CA ARG A 530 -15.75 1.91 -5.30
C ARG A 530 -16.17 1.95 -3.85
N SER A 531 -16.67 0.84 -3.34
CA SER A 531 -16.66 0.57 -1.91
C SER A 531 -15.23 0.19 -1.52
N HIS A 532 -14.54 1.01 -0.74
CA HIS A 532 -13.38 0.56 0.02
C HIS A 532 -13.86 -0.15 1.29
N ALA A 533 -14.66 -1.21 1.12
CA ALA A 533 -15.14 -2.05 2.22
C ALA A 533 -14.21 -3.24 2.51
N ASP A 534 -13.23 -3.50 1.64
CA ASP A 534 -12.34 -4.67 1.77
C ASP A 534 -11.05 -4.30 2.51
N ALA A 535 -11.18 -4.01 3.80
CA ALA A 535 -10.03 -3.83 4.69
C ALA A 535 -10.26 -4.38 6.11
N TRP A 536 -11.11 -5.40 6.30
CA TRP A 536 -11.22 -6.08 7.60
C TRP A 536 -11.57 -7.56 7.41
N PRO A 537 -10.66 -8.51 7.66
CA PRO A 537 -11.04 -9.91 7.76
C PRO A 537 -11.89 -10.10 9.02
N CYS A 538 -13.12 -10.59 8.84
CA CYS A 538 -13.91 -11.16 9.92
C CYS A 538 -13.12 -12.33 10.53
N CYS A 539 -12.86 -12.27 11.84
CA CYS A 539 -12.54 -13.47 12.61
C CYS A 539 -13.84 -14.23 12.89
N CYS A 540 -13.85 -15.49 12.44
CA CYS A 540 -14.78 -16.59 12.69
C CYS A 540 -16.24 -16.40 12.23
#